data_AF-A0A2H6A9J2-F1
#
_entry.id   AF-A0A2H6A9J2-F1
#
_cell.length_a   1.000
_cell.length_b   1.000
_cell.length_c   1.000
_cell.angle_alpha   90.00
_cell.angle_beta   90.00
_cell.angle_gamma   90.00
#
_symmetry.space_group_name_H-M   'P 1'
#
loop_
_entity.id
_entity.type
_entity.pdbx_description
1 polymer ?
#
loop_
_entity_poly.entity_id
_entity_poly.type
_entity_poly.pdbx_seq_one_letter_code
_entity_poly.pdbx_strand_id
1 'polypeptide(L)'
;MNFIKKNTILIVLVLLSILSIILVLKWQKNLVFVNEKYKVVSKEKIFIGNKSFLLLLLEKVSDKPSDIQEQVFKVYNLTSNQSLSLFEKREHTIEYRLKDIDGDKIPEIVLNLWTGGNCWQCRWIEILKIRNERIEKIKIDYPEESMEKWLKLIELEDLNNDGVEEIIALDSRWEFYQNVCHACSPEVYVIFSLEDGVYKISLKNFPNFYENEIKRLEKILNNGYYSSYSNEEYYFGKLISLLINYIFKGEKEKGLLELKKYAEKYNFQSKNFKEEIEYIKRNLDKWISEVNIG
;
A
#
# COMPACT_ATOMS: atom_id res chain seq x y z
N MET A 1 4.00 65.35 -23.93
CA MET A 1 3.76 64.00 -24.51
C MET A 1 4.23 62.82 -23.64
N ASN A 2 5.31 62.92 -22.85
CA ASN A 2 5.81 61.78 -22.04
C ASN A 2 4.94 61.39 -20.83
N PHE A 3 4.18 62.33 -20.25
CA PHE A 3 3.35 62.06 -19.07
C PHE A 3 2.16 61.14 -19.38
N ILE A 4 1.54 61.31 -20.55
CA ILE A 4 0.39 60.50 -20.98
C ILE A 4 0.82 59.04 -21.20
N LYS A 5 1.95 58.80 -21.89
CA LYS A 5 2.47 57.43 -22.11
C LYS A 5 2.76 56.68 -20.82
N LYS A 6 3.33 57.36 -19.81
CA LYS A 6 3.70 56.72 -18.53
C LYS A 6 2.47 56.27 -17.74
N ASN A 7 1.41 57.10 -17.75
CA ASN A 7 0.15 56.78 -17.07
C ASN A 7 -0.62 55.67 -17.80
N THR A 8 -0.60 55.63 -19.14
CA THR A 8 -1.23 54.55 -19.91
C THR A 8 -0.58 53.19 -19.61
N ILE A 9 0.75 53.13 -19.55
CA ILE A 9 1.47 51.88 -19.24
C ILE A 9 1.12 51.40 -17.83
N LEU A 10 1.08 52.29 -16.84
CA LEU A 10 0.73 51.93 -15.47
C LEU A 10 -0.71 51.40 -15.36
N ILE A 11 -1.67 52.02 -16.04
CA ILE A 11 -3.07 51.57 -16.08
C ILE A 11 -3.19 50.18 -16.70
N VAL A 12 -2.48 49.91 -17.80
CA VAL A 12 -2.48 48.59 -18.46
C VAL A 12 -1.89 47.53 -17.52
N LEU A 13 -0.81 47.82 -16.82
CA LEU A 13 -0.20 46.88 -15.86
C LEU A 13 -1.12 46.57 -14.68
N VAL A 14 -1.82 47.57 -14.15
CA VAL A 14 -2.81 47.39 -13.07
C VAL A 14 -4.03 46.60 -13.55
N LEU A 15 -4.51 46.84 -14.77
CA LEU A 15 -5.62 46.07 -15.33
C LEU A 15 -5.22 44.61 -15.58
N LEU A 16 -4.00 44.36 -16.05
CA LEU A 16 -3.48 43.00 -16.22
C LEU A 16 -3.31 42.27 -14.88
N SER A 17 -2.86 42.96 -13.83
CA SER A 17 -2.77 42.36 -12.49
C SER A 17 -4.15 42.05 -11.92
N ILE A 18 -5.13 42.95 -12.04
CA ILE A 18 -6.51 42.71 -11.61
C ILE A 18 -7.13 41.54 -12.40
N LEU A 19 -6.93 41.50 -13.72
CA LEU A 19 -7.44 40.41 -14.56
C LEU A 19 -6.82 39.07 -14.15
N SER A 20 -5.53 39.05 -13.83
CA SER A 20 -4.85 37.84 -13.32
C SER A 20 -5.42 37.38 -11.98
N ILE A 21 -5.72 38.31 -11.06
CA ILE A 21 -6.35 38.00 -9.78
C ILE A 21 -7.78 37.47 -9.98
N ILE A 22 -8.57 38.09 -10.85
CA ILE A 22 -9.94 37.62 -11.15
C ILE A 22 -9.91 36.23 -11.79
N LEU A 23 -8.98 35.97 -12.71
CA LEU A 23 -8.80 34.65 -13.32
C LEU A 23 -8.37 33.62 -12.28
N VAL A 24 -7.44 33.95 -11.38
CA VAL A 24 -7.04 33.08 -10.27
C VAL A 24 -8.21 32.79 -9.33
N LEU A 25 -9.02 33.78 -8.97
CA LEU A 25 -10.19 33.61 -8.10
C LEU A 25 -11.31 32.81 -8.78
N LYS A 26 -11.56 33.06 -10.07
CA LYS A 26 -12.55 32.32 -10.86
C LYS A 26 -12.11 30.88 -11.10
N TRP A 27 -10.81 30.66 -11.27
CA TRP A 27 -10.20 29.35 -11.40
C TRP A 27 -10.18 28.61 -10.06
N GLN A 28 -9.89 29.28 -8.94
CA GLN A 28 -10.07 28.72 -7.60
C GLN A 28 -11.53 28.31 -7.36
N LYS A 29 -12.51 29.14 -7.75
CA LYS A 29 -13.93 28.75 -7.69
C LYS A 29 -14.26 27.55 -8.57
N ASN A 30 -13.70 27.45 -9.77
CA ASN A 30 -13.94 26.33 -10.69
C ASN A 30 -13.24 25.02 -10.27
N LEU A 31 -12.07 25.09 -9.65
CA LEU A 31 -11.41 23.93 -9.02
C LEU A 31 -12.12 23.48 -7.74
N VAL A 32 -12.81 24.40 -7.07
CA VAL A 32 -13.61 24.16 -5.85
C VAL A 32 -15.06 23.79 -6.18
N PHE A 33 -15.45 23.62 -7.46
CA PHE A 33 -16.61 22.79 -7.81
C PHE A 33 -16.28 21.31 -7.64
N VAL A 34 -15.78 20.97 -6.46
CA VAL A 34 -16.20 19.76 -5.80
C VAL A 34 -17.72 19.91 -5.67
N ASN A 35 -18.46 19.16 -6.48
CA ASN A 35 -19.91 19.05 -6.41
C ASN A 35 -20.34 19.03 -4.93
N GLU A 36 -21.48 19.62 -4.54
CA GLU A 36 -21.96 19.70 -3.12
C GLU A 36 -21.90 18.34 -2.37
N LYS A 37 -21.80 17.26 -3.14
CA LYS A 37 -21.63 15.88 -2.72
C LYS A 37 -20.26 15.49 -2.18
N TYR A 38 -19.19 16.28 -2.35
CA TYR A 38 -17.86 15.91 -1.83
C TYR A 38 -17.20 17.10 -1.11
N LYS A 39 -16.33 16.80 -0.14
CA LYS A 39 -15.44 17.74 0.55
C LYS A 39 -13.99 17.39 0.23
N VAL A 40 -13.11 18.38 0.22
CA VAL A 40 -11.66 18.16 0.09
C VAL A 40 -11.12 17.69 1.44
N VAL A 41 -10.57 16.49 1.49
CA VAL A 41 -9.90 15.94 2.68
C VAL A 41 -8.42 16.30 2.67
N SER A 42 -7.80 16.20 1.50
CA SER A 42 -6.38 16.52 1.34
C SER A 42 -6.12 17.15 -0.02
N LYS A 43 -5.11 18.03 -0.04
CA LYS A 43 -4.74 18.81 -1.21
C LYS A 43 -3.23 18.98 -1.21
N GLU A 44 -2.61 18.55 -2.30
CA GLU A 44 -1.17 18.66 -2.47
C GLU A 44 -0.82 19.18 -3.85
N LYS A 45 0.23 20.00 -3.94
CA LYS A 45 0.72 20.55 -5.20
C LYS A 45 2.17 20.13 -5.40
N ILE A 46 2.44 19.49 -6.54
CA ILE A 46 3.78 19.06 -6.91
C ILE A 46 4.22 19.71 -8.23
N PHE A 47 5.53 19.75 -8.44
CA PHE A 47 6.16 20.29 -9.63
C PHE A 47 7.02 19.23 -10.29
N ILE A 48 6.85 19.07 -11.60
CA ILE A 48 7.64 18.14 -12.42
C ILE A 48 8.18 18.94 -13.61
N GLY A 49 9.47 19.27 -13.57
CA GLY A 49 10.06 20.24 -14.50
C GLY A 49 9.38 21.61 -14.39
N ASN A 50 8.86 22.12 -15.51
CA ASN A 50 8.12 23.39 -15.57
C ASN A 50 6.60 23.22 -15.41
N LYS A 51 6.12 22.02 -15.12
CA LYS A 51 4.70 21.70 -15.00
C LYS A 51 4.29 21.63 -13.53
N SER A 52 3.05 22.00 -13.25
CA SER A 52 2.50 21.92 -11.90
C SER A 52 1.24 21.08 -11.87
N PHE A 53 1.16 20.20 -10.88
CA PHE A 53 0.05 19.27 -10.71
C PHE A 53 -0.60 19.50 -9.34
N LEU A 54 -1.92 19.34 -9.29
CA LEU A 54 -2.71 19.40 -8.06
C LEU A 54 -3.36 18.05 -7.82
N LEU A 55 -3.06 17.48 -6.66
CA LEU A 55 -3.59 16.21 -6.20
C LEU A 55 -4.66 16.52 -5.15
N LEU A 56 -5.82 15.90 -5.30
CA LEU A 56 -6.98 16.11 -4.43
C LEU A 56 -7.50 14.75 -3.96
N LEU A 57 -7.55 14.56 -2.65
CA LEU A 57 -8.35 13.53 -2.03
C LEU A 57 -9.70 14.15 -1.63
N LEU A 58 -10.76 13.62 -2.21
CA LEU A 58 -12.13 14.07 -1.98
C LEU A 58 -12.88 12.97 -1.21
N GLU A 59 -13.72 13.35 -0.27
CA GLU A 59 -14.60 12.43 0.46
C GLU A 59 -16.04 12.85 0.26
N LYS A 60 -16.92 11.90 -0.01
CA LYS A 60 -18.34 12.18 -0.19
C LYS A 60 -18.95 12.68 1.10
N VAL A 61 -19.67 13.79 1.02
CA VAL A 61 -20.51 14.28 2.10
C VAL A 61 -21.71 13.34 2.17
N SER A 62 -21.80 12.55 3.25
CA SER A 62 -23.01 11.80 3.58
C SER A 62 -23.64 12.37 4.83
N ASP A 63 -24.98 12.47 4.80
CA ASP A 63 -25.79 12.85 5.96
C ASP A 63 -25.96 11.68 6.96
N LYS A 64 -25.49 10.47 6.59
CA LYS A 64 -25.59 9.26 7.42
C LYS A 64 -24.22 8.83 7.92
N PRO A 65 -24.01 8.77 9.25
CA PRO A 65 -22.73 8.31 9.83
C PRO A 65 -22.32 6.88 9.47
N SER A 66 -23.27 6.05 9.01
CA SER A 66 -23.06 4.63 8.68
C SER A 66 -22.66 4.36 7.23
N ASP A 67 -22.72 5.37 6.35
CA ASP A 67 -22.39 5.15 4.95
C ASP A 67 -20.88 4.94 4.80
N ILE A 68 -20.50 3.98 3.96
CA ILE A 68 -19.10 3.75 3.58
C ILE A 68 -18.51 5.08 3.10
N GLN A 69 -17.37 5.48 3.68
CA GLN A 69 -16.65 6.68 3.28
C GLN A 69 -16.18 6.49 1.83
N GLU A 70 -16.95 7.02 0.91
CA GLU A 70 -16.61 7.05 -0.51
C GLU A 70 -15.57 8.15 -0.73
N GLN A 71 -14.33 7.76 -1.01
CA GLN A 71 -13.26 8.69 -1.35
C GLN A 71 -12.89 8.60 -2.83
N VAL A 72 -12.45 9.72 -3.39
CA VAL A 72 -12.04 9.87 -4.79
C VAL A 72 -10.71 10.59 -4.83
N PHE A 73 -9.77 10.04 -5.59
CA PHE A 73 -8.44 10.64 -5.76
C PHE A 73 -8.29 11.20 -7.18
N LYS A 74 -8.05 12.52 -7.27
CA LYS A 74 -7.93 13.23 -8.54
C LYS A 74 -6.59 13.92 -8.68
N VAL A 75 -6.07 13.94 -9.90
CA VAL A 75 -4.90 14.73 -10.26
C VAL A 75 -5.29 15.70 -11.37
N TYR A 76 -4.84 16.94 -11.27
CA TYR A 76 -5.06 18.00 -12.24
C TYR A 76 -3.73 18.55 -12.71
N ASN A 77 -3.52 18.61 -14.02
CA ASN A 77 -2.43 19.38 -14.60
C ASN A 77 -2.87 20.85 -14.67
N LEU A 78 -2.27 21.69 -13.83
CA LEU A 78 -2.61 23.11 -13.74
C LEU A 78 -2.00 23.91 -14.90
N THR A 79 -0.95 23.40 -15.53
CA THR A 79 -0.26 24.06 -16.64
C THR A 79 -1.05 23.94 -17.94
N SER A 80 -1.61 22.75 -18.23
CA SER A 80 -2.46 22.53 -19.40
C SER A 80 -3.97 22.66 -19.12
N ASN A 81 -4.34 22.93 -17.85
CA ASN A 81 -5.73 22.99 -17.39
C ASN A 81 -6.54 21.72 -17.72
N GLN A 82 -5.88 20.56 -17.61
CA GLN A 82 -6.45 19.24 -17.91
C GLN A 82 -6.59 18.41 -16.63
N SER A 83 -7.74 17.75 -16.45
CA SER A 83 -7.87 16.72 -15.42
C SER A 83 -7.24 15.41 -15.90
N LEU A 84 -6.37 14.86 -15.07
CA LEU A 84 -5.73 13.56 -15.24
C LEU A 84 -6.32 12.66 -14.14
N SER A 85 -7.60 12.30 -14.24
CA SER A 85 -8.22 11.45 -13.22
C SER A 85 -8.06 9.98 -13.61
N LEU A 86 -7.50 9.16 -12.71
CA LEU A 86 -7.43 7.70 -12.89
C LEU A 86 -8.38 6.96 -11.94
N PHE A 87 -8.65 7.52 -10.75
CA PHE A 87 -9.43 6.85 -9.69
C PHE A 87 -10.78 7.51 -9.44
N GLU A 88 -11.82 6.96 -10.07
CA GLU A 88 -13.23 7.23 -9.73
C GLU A 88 -13.92 5.97 -9.18
N LYS A 89 -13.18 5.09 -8.49
CA LYS A 89 -13.81 3.96 -7.81
C LYS A 89 -14.51 4.46 -6.55
N ARG A 90 -15.81 4.31 -6.54
CA ARG A 90 -16.70 4.62 -5.43
C ARG A 90 -16.65 3.41 -4.49
N GLU A 91 -16.65 3.64 -3.17
CA GLU A 91 -16.63 2.62 -2.07
C GLU A 91 -15.26 2.29 -1.47
N HIS A 92 -14.25 3.15 -1.61
CA HIS A 92 -12.93 2.90 -1.01
C HIS A 92 -12.49 4.05 -0.12
N THR A 93 -11.82 3.70 0.98
CA THR A 93 -10.95 4.62 1.72
C THR A 93 -9.55 4.54 1.11
N ILE A 94 -8.90 5.71 1.02
CA ILE A 94 -7.65 5.94 0.33
C ILE A 94 -6.70 6.61 1.31
N GLU A 95 -5.63 5.91 1.67
CA GLU A 95 -4.41 6.55 2.14
C GLU A 95 -3.49 6.76 0.94
N TYR A 96 -2.86 7.92 0.86
CA TYR A 96 -1.84 8.15 -0.16
C TYR A 96 -0.58 8.74 0.45
N ARG A 97 0.55 8.47 -0.22
CA ARG A 97 1.87 9.05 0.06
C ARG A 97 2.47 9.54 -1.24
N LEU A 98 3.18 10.67 -1.18
CA LEU A 98 4.03 11.15 -2.27
C LEU A 98 5.48 10.89 -1.91
N LYS A 99 6.17 10.09 -2.72
CA LYS A 99 7.55 9.71 -2.45
C LYS A 99 8.22 9.26 -3.74
N ASP A 100 9.48 9.66 -3.92
CA ASP A 100 10.34 9.11 -4.98
C ASP A 100 10.74 7.72 -4.53
N ILE A 101 10.18 6.69 -5.18
CA ILE A 101 10.42 5.28 -4.83
C ILE A 101 11.25 4.57 -5.89
N ASP A 102 11.42 5.17 -7.07
CA ASP A 102 12.24 4.61 -8.16
C ASP A 102 13.56 5.34 -8.42
N GLY A 103 13.86 6.38 -7.63
CA GLY A 103 15.14 7.09 -7.62
C GLY A 103 15.31 8.13 -8.72
N ASP A 104 14.26 8.45 -9.48
CA ASP A 104 14.32 9.41 -10.59
C ASP A 104 14.12 10.88 -10.16
N LYS A 105 13.96 11.13 -8.85
CA LYS A 105 13.73 12.44 -8.22
C LYS A 105 12.35 13.04 -8.53
N ILE A 106 11.43 12.27 -9.10
CA ILE A 106 10.04 12.64 -9.28
C ILE A 106 9.23 11.78 -8.30
N PRO A 107 8.39 12.37 -7.44
CA PRO A 107 7.61 11.57 -6.51
C PRO A 107 6.52 10.78 -7.23
N GLU A 108 6.47 9.47 -6.97
CA GLU A 108 5.32 8.62 -7.22
C GLU A 108 4.19 8.90 -6.23
N ILE A 109 2.99 8.55 -6.64
CA ILE A 109 1.79 8.53 -5.80
C ILE A 109 1.56 7.07 -5.41
N VAL A 110 1.79 6.73 -4.15
CA VAL A 110 1.50 5.41 -3.61
C VAL A 110 0.17 5.44 -2.89
N LEU A 111 -0.79 4.65 -3.38
CA LEU A 111 -2.13 4.51 -2.84
C LEU A 111 -2.26 3.19 -2.08
N ASN A 112 -2.69 3.28 -0.82
CA ASN A 112 -3.14 2.15 -0.01
C ASN A 112 -4.67 2.24 0.07
N LEU A 113 -5.34 1.32 -0.59
CA LEU A 113 -6.79 1.36 -0.86
C LEU A 113 -7.49 0.27 -0.06
N TRP A 114 -8.67 0.55 0.49
CA TRP A 114 -9.47 -0.50 1.14
C TRP A 114 -10.98 -0.22 1.16
N THR A 115 -11.79 -1.27 1.26
CA THR A 115 -13.28 -1.18 1.30
C THR A 115 -13.87 -0.90 2.69
N GLY A 116 -13.02 -0.73 3.71
CA GLY A 116 -13.40 -0.47 5.11
C GLY A 116 -13.00 -1.61 6.06
N GLY A 117 -13.20 -1.39 7.37
CA GLY A 117 -12.95 -2.41 8.40
C GLY A 117 -11.48 -2.74 8.67
N ASN A 118 -11.25 -3.83 9.42
CA ASN A 118 -9.91 -4.32 9.78
C ASN A 118 -9.41 -5.43 8.83
N CYS A 119 -10.16 -5.77 7.77
CA CYS A 119 -9.78 -6.86 6.88
C CYS A 119 -8.51 -6.55 6.08
N TRP A 120 -7.70 -7.57 5.82
CA TRP A 120 -6.48 -7.52 5.01
C TRP A 120 -6.81 -7.77 3.53
N GLN A 121 -7.69 -8.73 3.22
CA GLN A 121 -8.18 -9.09 1.88
C GLN A 121 -9.02 -7.99 1.22
N CYS A 122 -9.39 -6.98 2.00
CA CYS A 122 -10.07 -5.79 1.53
C CYS A 122 -9.11 -4.70 1.07
N ARG A 123 -7.79 -4.95 1.06
CA ARG A 123 -6.76 -3.92 0.86
C ARG A 123 -5.89 -4.20 -0.36
N TRP A 124 -5.51 -3.14 -1.05
CA TRP A 124 -4.58 -3.24 -2.18
C TRP A 124 -3.74 -1.99 -2.37
N ILE A 125 -2.68 -2.15 -3.16
CA ILE A 125 -1.69 -1.12 -3.40
C ILE A 125 -1.78 -0.71 -4.87
N GLU A 126 -1.79 0.60 -5.13
CA GLU A 126 -1.61 1.14 -6.47
C GLU A 126 -0.52 2.20 -6.48
N ILE A 127 0.39 2.12 -7.45
CA ILE A 127 1.51 3.03 -7.58
C ILE A 127 1.36 3.75 -8.91
N LEU A 128 1.33 5.08 -8.85
CA LEU A 128 1.10 5.94 -10.00
C LEU A 128 2.28 6.89 -10.18
N LYS A 129 2.75 7.00 -11.42
CA LYS A 129 3.79 7.93 -11.82
C LYS A 129 3.23 8.96 -12.79
N ILE A 130 3.59 10.23 -12.62
CA ILE A 130 3.21 11.28 -13.56
C ILE A 130 4.35 11.49 -14.56
N ARG A 131 4.12 11.11 -15.81
CA ARG A 131 5.09 11.22 -16.89
C ARG A 131 4.43 11.84 -18.13
N ASN A 132 5.10 12.81 -18.76
CA ASN A 132 4.61 13.43 -19.99
C ASN A 132 3.14 13.92 -19.93
N GLU A 133 2.73 14.50 -18.79
CA GLU A 133 1.34 14.93 -18.53
C GLU A 133 0.31 13.80 -18.51
N ARG A 134 0.74 12.57 -18.28
CA ARG A 134 -0.10 11.39 -18.13
C ARG A 134 0.19 10.74 -16.79
N ILE A 135 -0.79 10.00 -16.30
CA ILE A 135 -0.61 9.10 -15.17
C ILE A 135 -0.38 7.71 -15.73
N GLU A 136 0.71 7.10 -15.31
CA GLU A 136 1.09 5.72 -15.65
C GLU A 136 1.04 4.90 -14.36
N LYS A 137 0.42 3.71 -14.39
CA LYS A 137 0.44 2.78 -13.25
C LYS A 137 1.76 1.99 -13.30
N ILE A 138 2.53 2.02 -12.23
CA ILE A 138 3.65 1.10 -12.03
C ILE A 138 3.05 -0.24 -11.60
N LYS A 139 3.36 -1.30 -12.36
CA LYS A 139 2.82 -2.64 -12.10
C LYS A 139 3.53 -3.25 -10.88
N ILE A 140 2.75 -3.93 -10.05
CA ILE A 140 3.26 -4.87 -9.05
C ILE A 140 2.97 -6.27 -9.60
N ASP A 141 4.02 -7.01 -9.93
CA ASP A 141 3.92 -8.36 -10.46
C ASP A 141 3.74 -9.36 -9.33
N TYR A 142 2.48 -9.71 -9.09
CA TYR A 142 2.07 -10.69 -8.09
C TYR A 142 1.26 -11.80 -8.77
N PRO A 143 1.51 -13.08 -8.46
CA PRO A 143 0.82 -14.18 -9.12
C PRO A 143 -0.70 -14.12 -8.88
N GLU A 144 -1.45 -14.25 -9.98
CA GLU A 144 -2.90 -14.06 -10.18
C GLU A 144 -3.40 -12.63 -10.47
N GLU A 145 -3.94 -12.46 -11.68
CA GLU A 145 -4.65 -11.25 -12.14
C GLU A 145 -5.89 -10.88 -11.28
N SER A 146 -6.41 -11.82 -10.49
CA SER A 146 -7.50 -11.58 -9.52
C SER A 146 -7.04 -11.14 -8.13
N MET A 147 -5.74 -11.22 -7.82
CA MET A 147 -5.17 -11.04 -6.47
C MET A 147 -4.28 -9.80 -6.27
N GLU A 148 -4.16 -8.88 -7.25
CA GLU A 148 -3.64 -7.52 -6.96
C GLU A 148 -4.38 -6.89 -5.75
N LYS A 149 -5.60 -7.39 -5.45
CA LYS A 149 -6.45 -6.99 -4.33
C LYS A 149 -6.06 -7.52 -2.93
N TRP A 150 -4.92 -8.23 -2.81
CA TRP A 150 -4.61 -9.03 -1.63
C TRP A 150 -3.29 -8.60 -0.94
N LEU A 151 -2.88 -7.36 -1.18
CA LEU A 151 -1.66 -6.80 -0.62
C LEU A 151 -2.02 -5.60 0.25
N LYS A 152 -1.72 -5.70 1.54
CA LYS A 152 -1.78 -4.55 2.44
C LYS A 152 -0.39 -3.91 2.49
N LEU A 153 -0.27 -2.65 2.07
CA LEU A 153 0.97 -1.90 2.27
C LEU A 153 1.25 -1.81 3.76
N ILE A 154 2.45 -2.25 4.16
CA ILE A 154 2.97 -2.08 5.51
C ILE A 154 3.91 -0.89 5.51
N GLU A 155 4.90 -0.93 4.61
CA GLU A 155 5.97 0.06 4.58
C GLU A 155 6.61 0.16 3.19
N LEU A 156 7.23 1.31 2.94
CA LEU A 156 8.15 1.56 1.83
C LEU A 156 9.49 1.89 2.47
N GLU A 157 10.50 1.08 2.19
CA GLU A 157 11.81 1.16 2.83
C GLU A 157 12.89 0.78 1.81
N ASP A 158 13.98 1.55 1.77
CA ASP A 158 15.20 1.19 1.05
C ASP A 158 15.99 0.18 1.89
N LEU A 159 15.77 -1.12 1.65
CA LEU A 159 16.30 -2.21 2.45
C LEU A 159 17.76 -2.54 2.11
N ASN A 160 18.23 -2.15 0.93
CA ASN A 160 19.56 -2.46 0.42
C ASN A 160 20.48 -1.22 0.33
N ASN A 161 19.96 -0.02 0.62
CA ASN A 161 20.61 1.29 0.53
C ASN A 161 21.04 1.69 -0.90
N ASP A 162 20.27 1.30 -1.91
CA ASP A 162 20.51 1.68 -3.32
C ASP A 162 19.78 2.97 -3.75
N GLY A 163 18.98 3.55 -2.85
CA GLY A 163 18.18 4.75 -3.10
C GLY A 163 16.83 4.50 -3.76
N VAL A 164 16.48 3.24 -4.03
CA VAL A 164 15.16 2.77 -4.51
C VAL A 164 14.46 2.09 -3.34
N GLU A 165 13.17 2.35 -3.17
CA GLU A 165 12.43 1.74 -2.07
C GLU A 165 11.79 0.43 -2.47
N GLU A 166 11.95 -0.57 -1.62
CA GLU A 166 11.17 -1.79 -1.68
C GLU A 166 9.79 -1.60 -1.04
N ILE A 167 8.82 -2.36 -1.56
CA ILE A 167 7.49 -2.46 -0.97
C ILE A 167 7.48 -3.64 -0.01
N ILE A 168 7.24 -3.35 1.27
CA ILE A 168 6.93 -4.37 2.27
C ILE A 168 5.40 -4.45 2.36
N ALA A 169 4.84 -5.56 1.88
CA ALA A 169 3.41 -5.80 1.91
C ALA A 169 3.07 -7.04 2.73
N LEU A 170 1.93 -7.02 3.41
CA LEU A 170 1.34 -8.19 4.03
C LEU A 170 0.48 -8.91 2.98
N ASP A 171 0.75 -10.19 2.77
CA ASP A 171 0.01 -11.07 1.89
C ASP A 171 -1.29 -11.52 2.55
N SER A 172 -2.41 -10.94 2.11
CA SER A 172 -3.70 -11.19 2.73
C SER A 172 -4.31 -12.54 2.37
N ARG A 173 -3.67 -13.37 1.53
CA ARG A 173 -4.07 -14.78 1.34
C ARG A 173 -4.10 -15.54 2.65
N TRP A 174 -3.26 -15.12 3.59
CA TRP A 174 -3.13 -15.73 4.90
C TRP A 174 -4.17 -15.26 5.91
N GLU A 175 -4.97 -14.25 5.58
CA GLU A 175 -6.10 -13.86 6.42
C GLU A 175 -7.10 -15.03 6.51
N PHE A 176 -7.43 -15.43 7.74
CA PHE A 176 -8.30 -16.57 8.05
C PHE A 176 -7.78 -17.94 7.58
N TYR A 177 -6.47 -18.09 7.33
CA TYR A 177 -5.88 -19.38 6.98
C TYR A 177 -6.27 -20.48 7.98
N GLN A 178 -6.86 -21.58 7.50
CA GLN A 178 -7.38 -22.67 8.34
C GLN A 178 -8.45 -22.23 9.35
N ASN A 179 -9.25 -21.23 8.99
CA ASN A 179 -10.36 -20.67 9.79
C ASN A 179 -9.94 -20.08 11.14
N VAL A 180 -8.68 -19.68 11.29
CA VAL A 180 -8.27 -18.91 12.47
C VAL A 180 -8.94 -17.55 12.50
N CYS A 181 -9.08 -16.96 13.69
CA CYS A 181 -9.57 -15.61 13.86
C CYS A 181 -8.70 -14.58 13.12
N HIS A 182 -9.25 -13.39 12.83
CA HIS A 182 -8.53 -12.28 12.18
C HIS A 182 -7.18 -11.98 12.87
N ALA A 183 -7.22 -11.76 14.18
CA ALA A 183 -6.04 -11.45 14.99
C ALA A 183 -5.07 -12.64 15.15
N CYS A 184 -5.51 -13.84 14.76
CA CYS A 184 -4.80 -15.10 14.84
C CYS A 184 -4.20 -15.49 13.47
N SER A 185 -4.48 -14.74 12.42
CA SER A 185 -4.04 -15.05 11.06
C SER A 185 -2.52 -14.97 10.92
N PRO A 186 -1.88 -15.86 10.14
CA PRO A 186 -0.46 -15.76 9.86
C PRO A 186 -0.09 -14.40 9.26
N GLU A 187 0.95 -13.78 9.80
CA GLU A 187 1.51 -12.53 9.28
C GLU A 187 2.63 -12.88 8.29
N VAL A 188 2.34 -12.83 7.00
CA VAL A 188 3.28 -13.16 5.92
C VAL A 188 3.62 -11.91 5.14
N TYR A 189 4.87 -11.48 5.24
CA TYR A 189 5.36 -10.30 4.55
C TYR A 189 6.08 -10.68 3.25
N VAL A 190 5.67 -10.05 2.16
CA VAL A 190 6.27 -10.17 0.84
C VAL A 190 6.98 -8.87 0.52
N ILE A 191 8.22 -8.97 0.06
CA ILE A 191 9.01 -7.83 -0.37
C ILE A 191 9.01 -7.78 -1.89
N PHE A 192 8.74 -6.59 -2.44
CA PHE A 192 8.87 -6.32 -3.86
C PHE A 192 9.98 -5.30 -4.09
N SER A 193 10.87 -5.58 -5.05
CA SER A 193 11.86 -4.61 -5.54
C SER A 193 11.52 -4.20 -6.97
N LEU A 194 11.94 -3.00 -7.35
CA LEU A 194 11.72 -2.49 -8.70
C LEU A 194 12.73 -3.08 -9.68
N GLU A 195 12.23 -3.73 -10.72
CA GLU A 195 13.05 -4.28 -11.81
C GLU A 195 12.40 -3.92 -13.16
N ASP A 196 13.14 -3.25 -14.04
CA ASP A 196 12.67 -2.85 -15.36
C ASP A 196 11.35 -2.05 -15.34
N GLY A 197 11.16 -1.21 -14.31
CA GLY A 197 9.95 -0.41 -14.12
C GLY A 197 8.73 -1.18 -13.60
N VAL A 198 8.93 -2.39 -13.09
CA VAL A 198 7.89 -3.25 -12.49
C VAL A 198 8.36 -3.74 -11.13
N TYR A 199 7.52 -3.63 -10.10
CA TYR A 199 7.81 -4.21 -8.81
C TYR A 199 7.62 -5.73 -8.86
N LYS A 200 8.66 -6.51 -8.60
CA LYS A 200 8.62 -7.99 -8.61
C LYS A 200 8.94 -8.53 -7.22
N ILE A 201 8.42 -9.72 -6.92
CA ILE A 201 8.71 -10.43 -5.68
C ILE A 201 10.22 -10.71 -5.57
N SER A 202 10.84 -10.26 -4.48
CA SER A 202 12.31 -10.26 -4.32
C SER A 202 12.77 -10.82 -2.97
N LEU A 203 12.07 -11.84 -2.46
CA LEU A 203 12.29 -12.43 -1.14
C LEU A 203 13.76 -12.77 -0.85
N LYS A 204 14.42 -13.42 -1.80
CA LYS A 204 15.81 -13.90 -1.65
C LYS A 204 16.85 -12.78 -1.58
N ASN A 205 16.49 -11.57 -2.02
CA ASN A 205 17.40 -10.42 -2.02
C ASN A 205 17.46 -9.75 -0.64
N PHE A 206 16.50 -10.02 0.25
CA PHE A 206 16.40 -9.37 1.57
C PHE A 206 16.39 -10.37 2.74
N PRO A 207 17.38 -11.28 2.86
CA PRO A 207 17.38 -12.31 3.89
C PRO A 207 17.45 -11.74 5.33
N ASN A 208 18.01 -10.54 5.49
CA ASN A 208 18.11 -9.86 6.79
C ASN A 208 16.73 -9.44 7.33
N PHE A 209 15.81 -9.04 6.47
CA PHE A 209 14.43 -8.74 6.87
C PHE A 209 13.78 -10.00 7.47
N TYR A 210 13.85 -11.11 6.75
CA TYR A 210 13.27 -12.39 7.20
C TYR A 210 13.95 -12.93 8.46
N GLU A 211 15.26 -12.74 8.62
CA GLU A 211 15.97 -13.08 9.86
C GLU A 211 15.44 -12.30 11.07
N ASN A 212 15.13 -11.01 10.90
CA ASN A 212 14.56 -10.20 11.97
C ASN A 212 13.13 -10.64 12.32
N GLU A 213 12.31 -10.96 11.32
CA GLU A 213 10.97 -11.49 11.53
C GLU A 213 10.98 -12.86 12.20
N ILE A 214 11.90 -13.75 11.82
CA ILE A 214 12.13 -15.04 12.50
C ILE A 214 12.43 -14.81 13.98
N LYS A 215 13.39 -13.94 14.31
CA LYS A 215 13.74 -13.62 15.72
C LYS A 215 12.55 -13.06 16.50
N ARG A 216 11.76 -12.18 15.87
CA ARG A 216 10.55 -11.61 16.47
C ARG A 216 9.53 -12.71 16.79
N LEU A 217 9.26 -13.59 15.83
CA LEU A 217 8.32 -14.70 15.97
C LEU A 217 8.78 -15.75 17.00
N GLU A 218 10.07 -16.12 17.00
CA GLU A 218 10.66 -17.01 18.00
C GLU A 218 10.54 -16.41 19.41
N LYS A 219 10.76 -15.09 19.58
CA LYS A 219 10.55 -14.42 20.86
C LYS A 219 9.10 -14.51 21.33
N ILE A 220 8.13 -14.34 20.43
CA ILE A 220 6.69 -14.47 20.73
C ILE A 220 6.38 -15.92 21.15
N LEU A 221 6.86 -16.91 20.39
CA LEU A 221 6.63 -18.33 20.65
C LEU A 221 7.38 -18.86 21.88
N ASN A 222 8.49 -18.23 22.27
CA ASN A 222 9.23 -18.62 23.47
C ASN A 222 8.63 -18.03 24.73
N ASN A 223 8.27 -16.74 24.70
CA ASN A 223 7.86 -16.03 25.91
C ASN A 223 6.39 -16.24 26.28
N GLY A 224 5.56 -16.71 25.34
CA GLY A 224 4.11 -16.83 25.54
C GLY A 224 3.51 -15.43 25.74
N TYR A 225 2.89 -14.87 24.71
CA TYR A 225 2.31 -13.54 24.85
C TYR A 225 1.07 -13.61 25.75
N TYR A 226 1.16 -13.09 26.98
CA TYR A 226 0.04 -12.97 27.92
C TYR A 226 -0.93 -11.88 27.45
N SER A 227 -1.71 -12.17 26.40
CA SER A 227 -2.94 -11.44 26.13
C SER A 227 -4.12 -12.40 26.26
N SER A 228 -5.30 -11.86 26.54
CA SER A 228 -6.58 -12.59 26.55
C SER A 228 -6.91 -13.30 25.23
N TYR A 229 -6.10 -13.11 24.17
CA TYR A 229 -6.23 -13.69 22.84
C TYR A 229 -5.21 -14.80 22.55
N SER A 230 -4.37 -15.20 23.53
CA SER A 230 -3.36 -16.25 23.38
C SER A 230 -3.94 -17.67 23.41
N ASN A 231 -4.78 -17.98 22.44
CA ASN A 231 -5.34 -19.31 22.22
C ASN A 231 -4.51 -20.13 21.21
N GLU A 232 -4.93 -21.36 20.95
CA GLU A 232 -4.27 -22.23 19.98
C GLU A 232 -4.19 -21.63 18.58
N GLU A 233 -5.22 -20.90 18.14
CA GLU A 233 -5.24 -20.25 16.82
C GLU A 233 -4.13 -19.20 16.70
N TYR A 234 -3.94 -18.39 17.74
CA TYR A 234 -2.86 -17.40 17.78
C TYR A 234 -1.48 -18.04 17.60
N TYR A 235 -1.19 -19.10 18.37
CA TYR A 235 0.08 -19.79 18.26
C TYR A 235 0.25 -20.53 16.93
N PHE A 236 -0.83 -21.10 16.40
CA PHE A 236 -0.83 -21.73 15.08
C PHE A 236 -0.50 -20.69 13.99
N GLY A 237 -1.15 -19.52 14.01
CA GLY A 237 -0.85 -18.44 13.06
C GLY A 237 0.60 -17.97 13.09
N LYS A 238 1.16 -17.76 14.29
CA LYS A 238 2.58 -17.38 14.45
C LYS A 238 3.53 -18.50 14.02
N LEU A 239 3.16 -19.75 14.23
CA LEU A 239 3.94 -20.90 13.80
C LEU A 239 3.99 -21.04 12.27
N ILE A 240 2.86 -20.85 11.58
CA ILE A 240 2.82 -20.80 10.11
C ILE A 240 3.64 -19.61 9.59
N SER A 241 3.50 -18.43 10.21
CA SER A 241 4.31 -17.25 9.87
C SER A 241 5.80 -17.57 9.96
N LEU A 242 6.24 -18.25 11.04
CA LEU A 242 7.64 -18.61 11.26
C LEU A 242 8.18 -19.51 10.14
N LEU A 243 7.45 -20.57 9.80
CA LEU A 243 7.82 -21.48 8.72
C LEU A 243 8.00 -20.75 7.39
N ILE A 244 7.07 -19.85 7.05
CA ILE A 244 7.10 -19.12 5.78
C ILE A 244 8.29 -18.17 5.71
N ASN A 245 8.61 -17.46 6.79
CA ASN A 245 9.80 -16.60 6.83
C ASN A 245 11.10 -17.41 6.64
N TYR A 246 11.18 -18.63 7.20
CA TYR A 246 12.30 -19.54 6.93
C TYR A 246 12.36 -19.96 5.46
N ILE A 247 11.22 -20.25 4.82
CA ILE A 247 11.17 -20.60 3.38
C ILE A 247 11.62 -19.41 2.53
N PHE A 248 11.12 -18.21 2.80
CA PHE A 248 11.49 -16.97 2.09
C PHE A 248 12.98 -16.65 2.21
N LYS A 249 13.58 -16.94 3.37
CA LYS A 249 15.03 -16.85 3.60
C LYS A 249 15.84 -17.94 2.88
N GLY A 250 15.20 -18.99 2.34
CA GLY A 250 15.88 -20.14 1.71
C GLY A 250 16.31 -21.24 2.69
N GLU A 251 15.81 -21.22 3.93
CA GLU A 251 16.16 -22.15 5.01
C GLU A 251 15.00 -23.12 5.33
N LYS A 252 14.31 -23.65 4.30
CA LYS A 252 13.07 -24.44 4.46
C LYS A 252 13.19 -25.62 5.44
N GLU A 253 14.30 -26.35 5.42
CA GLU A 253 14.53 -27.50 6.31
C GLU A 253 14.62 -27.10 7.78
N LYS A 254 15.26 -25.95 8.05
CA LYS A 254 15.34 -25.39 9.39
C LYS A 254 13.97 -24.88 9.85
N GLY A 255 13.22 -24.25 8.95
CA GLY A 255 11.82 -23.87 9.20
C GLY A 255 10.96 -25.08 9.58
N LEU A 256 11.12 -26.21 8.89
CA LEU A 256 10.42 -27.45 9.22
C LEU A 256 10.84 -28.03 10.58
N LEU A 257 12.11 -27.91 10.95
CA LEU A 257 12.59 -28.34 12.27
C LEU A 257 11.98 -27.50 13.39
N GLU A 258 11.96 -26.18 13.25
CA GLU A 258 11.33 -25.28 14.21
C GLU A 258 9.81 -25.49 14.27
N LEU A 259 9.16 -25.76 13.13
CA LEU A 259 7.75 -26.14 13.07
C LEU A 259 7.47 -27.34 13.99
N LYS A 260 8.27 -28.42 13.86
CA LYS A 260 8.13 -29.65 14.67
C LYS A 260 8.29 -29.34 16.15
N LYS A 261 9.38 -28.65 16.52
CA LYS A 261 9.70 -28.28 17.91
C LYS A 261 8.60 -27.46 18.57
N TYR A 262 8.09 -26.43 17.91
CA TYR A 262 7.03 -25.59 18.49
C TYR A 262 5.67 -26.31 18.48
N ALA A 263 5.35 -27.10 17.46
CA ALA A 263 4.14 -27.91 17.46
C ALA A 263 4.08 -28.89 18.64
N GLU A 264 5.21 -29.52 18.98
CA GLU A 264 5.33 -30.39 20.16
C GLU A 264 5.19 -29.60 21.46
N LYS A 265 5.85 -28.44 21.56
CA LYS A 265 5.75 -27.55 22.75
C LYS A 265 4.31 -27.15 23.05
N TYR A 266 3.56 -26.74 22.03
CA TYR A 266 2.20 -26.24 22.21
C TYR A 266 1.16 -27.33 22.32
N ASN A 267 1.43 -28.52 21.77
CA ASN A 267 0.52 -29.66 21.81
C ASN A 267 -0.94 -29.25 21.49
N PHE A 268 -1.13 -28.60 20.34
CA PHE A 268 -2.43 -28.08 19.88
C PHE A 268 -3.52 -29.13 20.10
N GLN A 269 -4.62 -28.83 20.77
CA GLN A 269 -5.73 -29.76 20.97
C GLN A 269 -6.66 -29.82 19.75
N SER A 270 -6.79 -28.71 19.01
CA SER A 270 -7.56 -28.62 17.78
C SER A 270 -7.09 -29.67 16.76
N LYS A 271 -8.03 -30.54 16.37
CA LYS A 271 -7.79 -31.59 15.38
C LYS A 271 -7.32 -31.01 14.05
N ASN A 272 -7.95 -29.92 13.59
CA ASN A 272 -7.60 -29.28 12.32
C ASN A 272 -6.13 -28.81 12.31
N PHE A 273 -5.67 -28.18 13.39
CA PHE A 273 -4.27 -27.70 13.46
C PHE A 273 -3.27 -28.85 13.54
N LYS A 274 -3.59 -29.93 14.26
CA LYS A 274 -2.75 -31.15 14.25
C LYS A 274 -2.63 -31.73 12.85
N GLU A 275 -3.76 -31.92 12.17
CA GLU A 275 -3.80 -32.53 10.83
C GLU A 275 -3.04 -31.68 9.81
N GLU A 276 -3.20 -30.35 9.88
CA GLU A 276 -2.49 -29.42 9.02
C GLU A 276 -0.97 -29.46 9.26
N ILE A 277 -0.54 -29.43 10.53
CA ILE A 277 0.89 -29.54 10.86
C ILE A 277 1.47 -30.87 10.38
N GLU A 278 0.75 -31.98 10.55
CA GLU A 278 1.17 -33.29 10.06
C GLU A 278 1.14 -33.39 8.53
N TYR A 279 0.27 -32.66 7.86
CA TYR A 279 0.28 -32.51 6.41
C TYR A 279 1.55 -31.80 5.94
N ILE A 280 1.83 -30.61 6.49
CA ILE A 280 3.00 -29.79 6.17
C ILE A 280 4.29 -30.59 6.43
N LYS A 281 4.39 -31.28 7.58
CA LYS A 281 5.57 -32.08 7.93
C LYS A 281 5.92 -33.16 6.91
N ARG A 282 4.91 -33.75 6.27
CA ARG A 282 5.06 -34.85 5.31
C ARG A 282 5.15 -34.37 3.85
N ASN A 283 4.61 -33.19 3.56
CA ASN A 283 4.36 -32.73 2.20
C ASN A 283 4.82 -31.28 1.98
N LEU A 284 5.91 -30.84 2.62
CA LEU A 284 6.34 -29.44 2.62
C LEU A 284 6.39 -28.82 1.21
N ASP A 285 7.06 -29.46 0.25
CA ASP A 285 7.19 -28.93 -1.11
C ASP A 285 5.83 -28.86 -1.83
N LYS A 286 4.94 -29.82 -1.58
CA LYS A 286 3.58 -29.80 -2.11
C LYS A 286 2.75 -28.69 -1.48
N TRP A 287 2.86 -28.51 -0.16
CA TRP A 287 2.18 -27.43 0.56
C TRP A 287 2.64 -26.07 0.03
N ILE A 288 3.96 -25.85 -0.11
CA ILE A 288 4.55 -24.64 -0.71
C ILE A 288 3.94 -24.35 -2.09
N SER A 289 3.83 -25.37 -2.93
CA SER A 289 3.21 -25.26 -4.27
C SER A 289 1.71 -24.98 -4.21
N GLU A 290 0.97 -25.57 -3.27
CA GLU A 290 -0.49 -25.39 -3.15
C GLU A 290 -0.87 -23.99 -2.65
N VAL A 291 -0.07 -23.43 -1.75
CA VAL A 291 -0.29 -22.08 -1.21
C VAL A 291 0.49 -21.00 -1.96
N ASN A 292 1.14 -21.36 -3.08
CA ASN A 292 1.88 -20.44 -3.95
C ASN A 292 2.87 -19.54 -3.18
N ILE A 293 3.70 -20.17 -2.35
CA ILE A 293 4.82 -19.53 -1.64
C ILE A 293 6.06 -19.63 -2.53
N GLY A 294 6.36 -18.55 -3.27
CA GLY A 294 7.62 -18.42 -4.04
C GLY A 294 7.73 -19.38 -5.22
#